data_AF-A0AAD6L4V9-F1
#
_entry.id   AF-A0AAD6L4V9-F1
#
_cell.length_a   1.000
_cell.length_b   1.000
_cell.length_c   1.000
_cell.angle_alpha   90.00
_cell.angle_beta   90.00
_cell.angle_gamma   90.00
#
_symmetry.space_group_name_H-M   'P 1'
#
loop_
_entity.id
_entity.type
_entity.pdbx_description
1 polymer ?
#
loop_
_entity_poly.entity_id
_entity_poly.type
_entity_poly.pdbx_seq_one_letter_code
_entity_poly.pdbx_strand_id
1 'polypeptide(L)' 'MSVTEFAMVEELAFLVKDNLRCKHLVLSMEETFLNFLQDDSSHSDGILELQPMDAYNRLLLHRLADIFGYF' A
#
# COMPACT_ATOMS: atom_id res chain seq x y z
N MET A 1 5.15 5.34 -16.43
CA MET A 1 4.11 4.44 -15.91
C MET A 1 3.44 3.73 -17.07
N SER A 2 3.22 2.43 -16.95
CA SER A 2 2.40 1.67 -17.90
C SER A 2 0.91 2.06 -17.78
N VAL A 3 0.11 1.77 -18.80
CA VAL A 3 -1.36 2.00 -18.77
C VAL A 3 -2.01 1.22 -17.61
N THR A 4 -1.46 0.06 -17.28
CA THR A 4 -1.89 -0.79 -16.17
C THR A 4 -1.59 -0.16 -14.80
N GLU A 5 -0.39 0.39 -14.60
CA GLU A 5 -0.04 1.10 -13.35
C GLU A 5 -0.95 2.30 -13.12
N PHE A 6 -1.24 3.06 -14.18
CA PHE A 6 -2.12 4.22 -14.08
C PHE A 6 -3.55 3.83 -13.65
N ALA A 7 -4.10 2.76 -14.23
CA ALA A 7 -5.41 2.25 -13.87
C ALA A 7 -5.49 1.76 -12.41
N MET A 8 -4.44 1.10 -11.91
CA MET A 8 -4.39 0.65 -10.51
C MET A 8 -4.40 1.84 -9.52
N VAL A 9 -3.64 2.90 -9.83
CA VAL A 9 -3.62 4.13 -9.04
C VAL A 9 -4.99 4.82 -9.05
N GLU A 10 -5.64 4.94 -10.21
CA GLU A 10 -6.97 5.53 -10.31
C GLU A 10 -8.03 4.74 -9.52
N GLU A 11 -7.97 3.40 -9.58
CA GLU A 11 -8.89 2.55 -8.84
C GLU A 11 -8.72 2.73 -7.32
N LEU A 12 -7.48 2.74 -6.82
CA LEU A 12 -7.23 2.99 -5.40
C LEU A 12 -7.68 4.40 -4.99
N ALA A 13 -7.39 5.42 -5.80
CA ALA A 13 -7.84 6.79 -5.56
C ALA A 13 -9.37 6.87 -5.49
N PHE A 14 -10.08 6.17 -6.38
CA PHE A 14 -11.53 6.10 -6.38
C PHE A 14 -12.09 5.45 -5.11
N LEU A 15 -11.48 4.36 -4.64
CA LEU A 15 -11.92 3.65 -3.43
C LEU A 15 -11.81 4.48 -2.15
N VAL A 16 -10.84 5.40 -2.08
CA VAL A 16 -10.61 6.24 -0.90
C VAL A 16 -11.14 7.66 -1.02
N LYS A 17 -11.64 8.07 -2.20
CA LYS A 17 -11.92 9.48 -2.54
C LYS A 17 -12.80 10.23 -1.52
N ASP A 18 -13.79 9.56 -0.92
CA ASP A 18 -14.74 10.15 0.03
C ASP A 18 -14.56 9.64 1.47
N ASN A 19 -13.54 8.82 1.73
CA ASN A 19 -13.29 8.24 3.05
C ASN A 19 -11.96 8.73 3.63
N LEU A 20 -12.04 9.77 4.46
CA LEU A 20 -10.86 10.40 5.07
C LEU A 20 -10.00 9.41 5.87
N ARG A 21 -10.63 8.48 6.61
CA ARG A 21 -9.91 7.47 7.39
C ARG A 21 -9.10 6.53 6.48
N CYS A 22 -9.69 6.11 5.37
CA CYS A 22 -8.99 5.26 4.40
C CYS A 22 -7.87 6.02 3.67
N LYS A 23 -8.02 7.31 3.39
CA LYS A 23 -6.92 8.14 2.88
C LYS A 23 -5.74 8.17 3.84
N HIS A 24 -6.00 8.44 5.12
CA HIS A 24 -4.94 8.43 6.13
C HIS A 24 -4.26 7.06 6.23
N LEU A 25 -5.04 5.97 6.20
CA LEU A 25 -4.47 4.63 6.20
C LEU A 25 -3.53 4.38 5.02
N VAL A 26 -3.98 4.71 3.79
CA VAL A 26 -3.17 4.51 2.59
C VAL A 26 -1.88 5.33 2.65
N LEU A 27 -1.94 6.61 3.05
CA LEU A 27 -0.77 7.47 3.19
C LEU A 27 0.22 6.95 4.26
N SER A 28 -0.29 6.51 5.41
CA SER A 28 0.58 5.94 6.46
C SER A 28 1.23 4.62 6.02
N MET A 29 0.53 3.81 5.23
CA MET A 29 1.09 2.56 4.75
C MET A 29 2.06 2.77 3.58
N GLU A 30 1.83 3.77 2.73
CA GLU A 30 2.77 4.21 1.70
C GLU A 30 4.11 4.60 2.34
N GLU A 31 4.07 5.41 3.40
CA GLU A 31 5.28 5.78 4.16
C GLU A 31 5.96 4.54 4.76
N THR A 32 5.19 3.60 5.31
CA THR A 32 5.72 2.34 5.85
C THR A 32 6.42 1.50 4.77
N PHE A 33 5.82 1.39 3.57
CA PHE A 33 6.38 0.66 2.44
C PHE A 33 7.65 1.33 1.90
N LEU A 34 7.66 2.66 1.81
CA LEU A 34 8.85 3.42 1.41
C LEU A 34 10.00 3.24 2.39
N ASN A 35 9.72 3.34 3.69
CA ASN A 35 10.74 3.12 4.72
C ASN A 35 11.29 1.70 4.66
N PHE A 36 10.42 0.69 4.47
CA PHE A 36 10.82 -0.70 4.32
C PHE A 36 11.66 -0.94 3.06
N LEU A 37 11.35 -0.30 1.93
CA LEU A 37 12.13 -0.38 0.69
C LEU A 37 13.49 0.30 0.78
N GLN A 38 13.58 1.40 1.52
CA GLN A 38 14.80 2.18 1.65
C GLN A 38 15.77 1.62 2.70
N ASP A 39 15.28 0.81 3.64
CA ASP A 39 16.10 0.15 4.64
C ASP A 39 16.85 -1.05 4.03
N ASP A 40 17.77 -0.75 3.10
CA ASP A 40 18.66 -1.68 2.38
C ASP A 40 19.68 -2.38 3.32
N SER A 41 19.58 -2.19 4.64
CA SER A 41 20.55 -2.68 5.60
C SER A 41 19.93 -3.56 6.70
N SER A 42 20.08 -4.85 6.50
CA SER A 42 20.70 -5.79 7.46
C SER A 42 19.86 -6.78 8.29
N HIS A 43 18.53 -6.68 8.49
CA HIS A 43 17.92 -7.52 9.55
C HIS A 43 16.49 -8.07 9.40
N SER A 44 15.84 -8.04 8.23
CA SER A 44 14.57 -8.79 8.05
C SER A 44 14.62 -9.69 6.81
N ASP A 45 13.97 -10.86 6.87
CA ASP A 45 13.85 -11.83 5.77
C ASP A 45 13.08 -11.28 4.53
N GLY A 46 13.00 -9.96 4.37
CA GLY A 46 12.18 -9.30 3.35
C GLY A 46 10.68 -9.40 3.65
N ILE A 47 10.31 -9.66 4.90
CA ILE A 47 8.91 -9.82 5.33
C ILE A 47 8.51 -8.62 6.18
N LEU A 48 7.47 -7.90 5.75
CA LEU A 48 6.82 -6.85 6.51
C LEU A 48 5.56 -7.39 7.20
N GLU A 49 5.62 -7.60 8.52
CA GLU A 49 4.46 -8.03 9.30
C GLU A 49 3.57 -6.84 9.69
N LEU A 50 2.27 -6.94 9.39
CA LEU A 50 1.28 -5.91 9.68
C LEU A 50 0.32 -6.35 10.79
N GLN A 51 -0.26 -5.37 11.47
CA GLN A 51 -1.30 -5.63 12.47
C GLN A 51 -2.57 -6.19 11.82
N PRO A 52 -3.36 -7.02 12.51
CA PRO A 52 -4.64 -7.50 12.01
C PRO A 52 -5.57 -6.35 11.60
N MET A 53 -6.19 -6.47 10.42
CA MET A 53 -7.10 -5.46 9.88
C MET A 53 -8.39 -6.11 9.36
N ASP A 54 -9.46 -5.32 9.28
CA ASP A 54 -10.68 -5.74 8.61
C ASP A 54 -10.46 -5.96 7.10
N ALA A 55 -11.41 -6.67 6.48
CA ALA A 55 -11.32 -7.08 5.08
C ALA A 55 -11.18 -5.90 4.11
N TYR A 56 -11.79 -4.75 4.42
CA TYR A 56 -11.74 -3.59 3.53
C TYR A 56 -10.37 -2.92 3.59
N ASN A 57 -9.83 -2.72 4.79
CA ASN A 57 -8.49 -2.18 4.95
C ASN A 57 -7.43 -3.09 4.32
N ARG A 58 -7.56 -4.41 4.46
CA ARG A 58 -6.68 -5.37 3.76
C ARG A 58 -6.73 -5.21 2.24
N LEU A 59 -7.92 -5.06 1.66
CA LEU A 59 -8.09 -4.84 0.22
C LEU A 59 -7.33 -3.59 -0.24
N LEU A 60 -7.46 -2.48 0.48
CA LEU A 60 -6.77 -1.22 0.14
C LEU A 60 -5.25 -1.40 0.17
N LEU A 61 -4.74 -2.12 1.16
CA LEU A 61 -3.31 -2.35 1.32
C LEU A 61 -2.76 -3.31 0.26
N HIS A 62 -3.51 -4.34 -0.14
CA HIS A 62 -3.13 -5.19 -1.26
C HIS A 62 -3.03 -4.39 -2.56
N ARG A 63 -4.02 -3.53 -2.85
CA ARG A 63 -3.97 -2.66 -4.03
C ARG A 63 -2.81 -1.67 -4.00
N LEU A 64 -2.49 -1.14 -2.83
CA LEU A 64 -1.31 -0.29 -2.66
C LEU A 64 -0.03 -1.11 -2.90
N ALA A 65 0.07 -2.31 -2.34
CA ALA A 65 1.21 -3.21 -2.50
C ALA A 65 1.44 -3.59 -3.97
N ASP A 66 0.37 -3.87 -4.72
CA ASP A 66 0.41 -4.15 -6.16
C ASP A 66 1.01 -2.98 -6.96
N ILE A 67 0.71 -1.73 -6.57
CA ILE A 67 1.29 -0.52 -7.19
C ILE A 67 2.81 -0.45 -6.97
N PHE A 68 3.28 -0.87 -5.79
CA PHE A 68 4.70 -0.95 -5.47
C PHE A 68 5.40 -2.20 -6.05
N GLY A 69 4.64 -3.16 -6.61
CA GLY A 69 5.15 -4.39 -7.20
C GLY A 69 5.38 -5.54 -6.21
N TYR A 70 4.80 -5.46 -5.00
CA TYR A 70 4.77 -6.57 -4.04
C TYR A 70 3.67 -7.56 -4.45
N PHE A 71 4.03 -8.81 -4.78
CA PHE A 71 3.12 -9.90 -5.16
C PHE A 71 3.08 -11.01 -4.11
#